data_AF-A0A850QTV6-F1
#
_entry.id   AF-A0A850QTV6-F1
#
_cell.length_a   1.000
_cell.length_b   1.000
_cell.length_c   1.000
_cell.angle_alpha   90.00
_cell.angle_beta   90.00
_cell.angle_gamma   90.00
#
_symmetry.space_group_name_H-M   'P 1'
#
loop_
_entity.id
_entity.type
_entity.pdbx_description
1 polymer ?
#
loop_
_entity_poly.entity_id
_entity_poly.type
_entity_poly.pdbx_seq_one_letter_code
_entity_poly.pdbx_strand_id
1 'polypeptide(L)' 'MSHSIQSFQFQCPLPNGIHARPATHLEKQCQQFECQITLTNLRTQQSGDAKSVLS' A
#
# COMPACT_ATOMS: atom_id res chain seq x y z
N MET A 1 0.00 24.81 1.66
CA MET A 1 0.95 23.77 1.25
C MET A 1 0.27 22.95 0.16
N SER A 2 0.75 22.96 -1.09
CA SER A 2 0.21 22.03 -2.09
C SER A 2 0.83 20.65 -1.85
N HIS A 3 0.01 19.65 -1.57
CA HIS A 3 0.49 18.28 -1.50
C HIS A 3 0.58 17.74 -2.93
N SER A 4 1.80 17.49 -3.40
CA SER A 4 2.02 16.82 -4.68
C SER A 4 1.76 15.32 -4.49
N ILE A 5 0.88 14.77 -5.31
CA ILE A 5 0.61 13.33 -5.35
C ILE A 5 1.75 12.66 -6.14
N GLN A 6 2.36 11.63 -5.54
CA GLN A 6 3.37 10.80 -6.19
C GLN A 6 2.87 9.36 -6.26
N SER A 7 3.05 8.74 -7.44
CA SER A 7 2.59 7.38 -7.70
C SER A 7 3.74 6.54 -8.25
N PHE A 8 3.93 5.36 -7.66
CA PHE A 8 4.93 4.38 -8.09
C PHE A 8 4.23 3.08 -8.48
N GLN A 9 4.60 2.54 -9.62
CA GLN A 9 4.09 1.25 -10.08
C GLN A 9 5.16 0.18 -9.87
N PHE A 10 4.73 -0.98 -9.40
CA PHE A 10 5.60 -2.13 -9.21
C PHE A 10 4.85 -3.42 -9.50
N GLN A 11 5.61 -4.45 -9.90
CA GLN A 11 5.10 -5.80 -9.94
C GLN A 11 5.33 -6.44 -8.57
N CYS A 12 4.26 -6.94 -7.94
CA CYS A 12 4.38 -7.65 -6.67
C CYS A 12 5.20 -8.94 -6.89
N PRO A 13 6.35 -9.11 -6.21
CA PRO A 13 7.20 -10.29 -6.40
C PRO A 13 6.68 -11.52 -5.63
N LEU A 14 5.72 -11.33 -4.72
CA LEU A 14 5.21 -12.40 -3.89
C LEU A 14 4.20 -13.25 -4.68
N PRO A 15 4.41 -14.57 -4.82
CA PRO A 15 3.54 -15.42 -5.64
C PRO A 15 2.10 -15.48 -5.13
N ASN A 16 1.89 -15.30 -3.83
CA ASN A 16 0.57 -15.31 -3.18
C ASN A 16 0.04 -13.89 -2.91
N GLY A 17 0.74 -12.85 -3.40
CA GLY A 17 0.38 -11.46 -3.15
C GLY A 17 0.74 -10.97 -1.75
N ILE A 18 0.17 -9.82 -1.37
CA ILE A 18 0.42 -9.14 -0.10
C ILE A 18 -0.75 -9.45 0.83
N HIS A 19 -0.58 -10.47 1.67
CA HIS A 19 -1.59 -10.91 2.63
C HIS A 19 -0.92 -11.32 3.95
N ALA A 20 -1.67 -11.35 5.05
CA ALA A 20 -1.17 -11.75 6.38
C ALA A 20 0.16 -11.06 6.75
N ARG A 21 1.26 -11.82 6.87
CA ARG A 21 2.58 -11.32 7.34
C ARG A 21 3.12 -10.17 6.46
N PRO A 22 3.22 -10.28 5.12
CA PRO A 22 3.54 -9.17 4.24
C PRO A 22 2.69 -7.91 4.44
N ALA A 23 1.37 -8.06 4.63
CA ALA A 23 0.47 -6.92 4.82
C ALA A 23 0.75 -6.18 6.13
N THR A 24 0.95 -6.92 7.24
CA THR A 24 1.34 -6.32 8.53
C THR A 24 2.72 -5.68 8.47
N HIS A 25 3.66 -6.25 7.71
CA HIS A 25 4.97 -5.62 7.54
C HIS A 25 4.86 -4.29 6.78
N LEU A 26 4.10 -4.28 5.68
CA LEU A 26 3.85 -3.08 4.90
C LEU A 26 3.18 -1.98 5.74
N GLU A 27 2.13 -2.34 6.49
CA GLU A 27 1.41 -1.40 7.36
C GLU A 27 2.33 -0.76 8.40
N LYS A 28 3.16 -1.54 9.10
CA LYS A 28 4.15 -1.01 10.05
C LYS A 28 5.15 -0.03 9.42
N GLN A 29 5.58 -0.28 8.18
CA GLN A 29 6.47 0.65 7.47
C GLN A 29 5.72 1.93 7.09
N CYS A 30 4.49 1.80 6.55
CA CYS A 30 3.68 2.94 6.13
C CYS A 30 3.25 3.84 7.29
N GLN A 31 3.05 3.28 8.50
CA GLN A 31 2.72 4.06 9.71
C GLN A 31 3.82 5.03 10.15
N GLN A 32 5.05 4.87 9.67
CA GLN A 32 6.16 5.78 10.01
C GLN A 32 6.09 7.13 9.27
N PHE A 33 5.24 7.24 8.24
CA PHE A 33 5.09 8.44 7.44
C PHE A 33 3.80 9.18 7.81
N GLU A 34 3.80 10.50 7.72
CA GLU A 34 2.60 11.31 8.01
C GLU A 34 1.64 11.41 6.81
N CYS A 35 2.12 11.20 5.58
CA CYS A 35 1.29 11.31 4.37
C CYS A 35 0.27 10.17 4.22
N GLN A 36 -0.78 10.39 3.43
CA GLN A 36 -1.67 9.31 3.01
C GLN A 36 -0.95 8.40 2.00
N ILE A 37 -1.03 7.09 2.20
CA ILE A 37 -0.42 6.10 1.30
C ILE A 37 -1.52 5.12 0.90
N THR A 38 -1.86 5.10 -0.38
CA THR A 38 -2.87 4.19 -0.93
C THR A 38 -2.17 3.11 -1.75
N LEU A 39 -2.49 1.84 -1.49
CA LEU A 39 -2.07 0.73 -2.32
C LEU A 39 -3.20 0.35 -3.27
N THR A 40 -2.97 0.46 -4.58
CA THR A 40 -3.95 0.12 -5.61
C THR A 40 -3.49 -1.11 -6.40
N ASN A 41 -4.35 -2.12 -6.49
CA ASN A 41 -4.16 -3.24 -7.38
C ASN A 41 -4.64 -2.86 -8.79
N LEU A 42 -3.72 -2.61 -9.72
CA LEU A 42 -4.05 -2.16 -11.07
C LEU A 42 -4.82 -3.21 -11.90
N ARG A 43 -4.75 -4.51 -11.55
CA ARG A 43 -5.50 -5.58 -12.23
C ARG A 43 -6.98 -5.55 -11.86
N THR A 44 -7.31 -5.26 -10.61
CA THR A 44 -8.70 -5.27 -10.10
C THR A 44 -9.27 -3.88 -9.83
N GLN A 45 -8.43 -2.84 -9.91
CA GLN A 45 -8.74 -1.45 -9.53
C GLN A 45 -9.14 -1.26 -8.06
N GLN A 46 -8.93 -2.29 -7.21
CA GLN A 46 -9.16 -2.20 -5.79
C GLN A 46 -8.05 -1.39 -5.11
N SER A 47 -8.43 -0.56 -4.14
CA SER A 47 -7.50 0.26 -3.37
C SER A 47 -7.74 0.11 -1.88
N GLY A 48 -6.67 0.13 -1.10
CA GLY A 48 -6.71 0.10 0.36
C GLY A 48 -5.74 1.11 0.97
N ASP A 49 -6.00 1.51 2.22
CA ASP A 49 -5.06 2.31 2.98
C ASP A 49 -3.86 1.43 3.35
N ALA A 50 -2.67 1.79 2.87
CA ALA A 50 -1.47 1.02 3.15
C ALA A 50 -1.07 1.06 4.63
N LYS A 51 -1.66 1.96 5.43
CA LYS A 51 -1.49 2.01 6.90
C LYS A 51 -2.51 1.17 7.67
N SER A 52 -3.40 0.45 6.99
CA SER A 52 -4.41 -0.42 7.60
C SER A 52 -4.44 -1.81 6.96
N VAL A 53 -4.30 -2.84 7.78
CA VAL A 53 -4.38 -4.26 7.34
C VAL A 53 -5.83 -4.70 7.09
N LEU A 54 -6.83 -3.92 7.51
CA LEU A 54 -8.25 -4.28 7.44
C LEU A 54 -8.95 -3.84 6.14
N SER A 55 -8.19 -3.33 5.16
CA SER A 55 -8.69 -2.71 3.93
C SER A 55 -9.23 -3.70 2.90
#